data_AF-A0A7G8DK96-F1
#
_entry.id   AF-A0A7G8DK96-F1
#
_cell.length_a   1.000
_cell.length_b   1.000
_cell.length_c   1.000
_cell.angle_alpha   90.00
_cell.angle_beta   90.00
_cell.angle_gamma   90.00
#
_symmetry.space_group_name_H-M   'P 1'
#
loop_
_entity.id
_entity.type
_entity.pdbx_description
1 polymer ?
#
loop_
_entity_poly.entity_id
_entity_poly.type
_entity_poly.pdbx_seq_one_letter_code
_entity_poly.pdbx_strand_id
1 'polypeptide(L)'
;MATNQTSNGFGAETKWNSPVSFQRKGQNTQKPALTIGEFLKQSCDQMSIGVGPRSHEDCPHRVTAECYSPDDQASLDQVIAAGYRQVFGNAHVMDYERCNELEAQLRNGDLDVRNFIRGLAKSSFYKSRFFSAVAPQRGIELNFKHLLGRAPHSQAEMSQKISLQAQSGHAALIDSIIDSAEYLEVFGSDIVPYARAWSSPADLATSAFPMLSALQKSFAGSDSARGGSSALTSSMASGMAPRIGRPSEALGVRPSTAFSRGQIPSKAPGVTSGGDSAPMRGDSYVFFGLGQREQETFQRCPGDSADQLNALIRASYKQVMGNPHLMEFERSVTAESKFIDGYLSTREFVRAIGLSAEYKKRFFETNAPYRFIELNFKHFLGRAPKSQAEISEHTRILAEGGYDAEICSYVDCEEYQGTFGEDTVPFARILSEDGRSQVAFNRHLKLAEGYAASDTVLTSSSLVTSVATGMVPGGWSSTTTRINRTGVQSGAPDPTKKRFRIVVSAQAARTRQRTAGSTYLVSGKDMSSQMKYIHARGGKIVSITEVM
;
A
#
# COMPACT_ATOMS: atom_id res chain seq x y z
N MET A 1 -42.85 8.86 10.42
CA MET A 1 -41.87 8.18 9.55
C MET A 1 -40.51 8.19 10.24
N ALA A 2 -40.22 7.17 11.05
CA ALA A 2 -38.91 6.97 11.64
C ALA A 2 -38.05 6.20 10.62
N THR A 3 -37.28 6.92 9.80
CA THR A 3 -36.47 6.33 8.71
C THR A 3 -35.04 6.88 8.69
N ASN A 4 -34.46 7.14 9.87
CA ASN A 4 -33.03 7.33 10.01
C ASN A 4 -32.45 6.09 10.71
N GLN A 5 -32.44 4.95 10.01
CA GLN A 5 -31.55 3.87 10.39
C GLN A 5 -30.13 4.31 10.02
N THR A 6 -29.38 4.78 11.01
CA THR A 6 -27.94 5.00 10.89
C THR A 6 -27.32 3.67 10.50
N SER A 7 -26.53 3.63 9.41
CA SER A 7 -25.82 2.41 9.05
C SER A 7 -24.90 2.01 10.21
N ASN A 8 -25.22 0.91 10.88
CA ASN A 8 -24.37 0.35 11.91
C ASN A 8 -22.99 0.06 11.26
N GLY A 9 -21.93 0.63 11.82
CA GLY A 9 -20.58 0.60 11.25
C GLY A 9 -20.04 -0.82 11.04
N PHE A 10 -18.86 -0.94 10.44
CA PHE A 10 -18.19 -2.24 10.27
C PHE A 10 -18.11 -3.02 11.60
N GLY A 11 -18.70 -4.21 11.64
CA GLY A 11 -18.68 -5.09 12.83
C GLY A 11 -19.72 -4.75 13.91
N ALA A 12 -20.58 -3.75 13.71
CA ALA A 12 -21.64 -3.40 14.67
C ALA A 12 -22.85 -4.35 14.61
N GLU A 13 -23.02 -5.08 13.51
CA GLU A 13 -23.99 -6.16 13.38
C GLU A 13 -23.26 -7.45 12.99
N THR A 14 -23.50 -8.53 13.73
CA THR A 14 -22.96 -9.85 13.44
C THR A 14 -24.07 -10.77 12.93
N LYS A 15 -23.74 -11.70 12.01
CA LYS A 15 -24.71 -12.73 11.58
C LYS A 15 -24.95 -13.80 12.65
N TRP A 16 -24.16 -13.79 13.71
CA TRP A 16 -23.92 -14.92 14.60
C TRP A 16 -24.10 -14.51 16.07
N ASN A 17 -25.18 -13.79 16.39
CA ASN A 17 -25.38 -13.22 17.73
C ASN A 17 -25.38 -14.28 18.86
N SER A 18 -25.61 -15.56 18.55
CA SER A 18 -25.39 -16.71 19.44
C SER A 18 -25.08 -17.96 18.62
N PRO A 19 -24.19 -18.87 19.08
CA PRO A 19 -24.03 -20.17 18.44
C PRO A 19 -25.32 -20.99 18.59
N VAL A 20 -25.91 -21.41 17.46
CA VAL A 20 -27.11 -22.25 17.45
C VAL A 20 -26.67 -23.70 17.56
N SER A 21 -27.13 -24.40 18.58
CA SER A 21 -26.83 -25.82 18.79
C SER A 21 -28.09 -26.65 18.95
N PHE A 22 -28.12 -27.81 18.31
CA PHE A 22 -29.24 -28.74 18.40
C PHE A 22 -28.72 -30.13 18.68
N GLN A 23 -29.12 -30.67 19.82
CA GLN A 23 -28.76 -32.01 20.22
C GLN A 23 -30.04 -32.79 20.46
N ARG A 24 -30.28 -33.81 19.64
CA ARG A 24 -31.29 -34.81 19.98
C ARG A 24 -30.68 -35.73 21.03
N LYS A 25 -31.24 -35.77 22.25
CA LYS A 25 -30.90 -36.80 23.25
C LYS A 25 -31.38 -38.18 22.77
N GLY A 26 -30.72 -38.71 21.73
CA GLY A 26 -30.81 -40.10 21.31
C GLY A 26 -29.67 -40.88 21.94
N GLN A 27 -29.89 -42.15 22.27
CA GLN A 27 -28.86 -43.04 22.80
C GLN A 27 -27.59 -42.93 21.96
N ASN A 28 -26.50 -42.53 22.61
CA ASN A 28 -25.17 -42.45 22.01
C ASN A 28 -24.74 -43.90 21.70
N THR A 29 -25.21 -44.43 20.57
CA THR A 29 -24.75 -45.73 20.07
C THR A 29 -23.28 -45.53 19.73
N GLN A 30 -22.40 -45.95 20.64
CA GLN A 30 -20.96 -45.84 20.44
C GLN A 30 -20.58 -46.70 19.23
N LYS A 31 -20.56 -46.06 18.05
CA LYS A 31 -20.01 -46.64 16.84
C LYS A 31 -18.48 -46.66 16.99
N PRO A 32 -17.79 -47.73 16.60
CA PRO A 32 -16.33 -47.75 16.64
C PRO A 32 -15.78 -46.59 15.78
N ALA A 33 -14.81 -45.84 16.31
CA ALA A 33 -14.16 -44.76 15.58
C ALA A 33 -13.43 -45.31 14.35
N LEU A 34 -13.80 -44.82 13.16
CA LEU A 34 -13.17 -45.22 11.88
C LEU A 34 -12.02 -44.28 11.50
N THR A 35 -11.95 -43.11 12.13
CA THR A 35 -10.92 -42.08 11.88
C THR A 35 -10.28 -41.63 13.18
N ILE A 36 -9.05 -41.10 13.06
CA ILE A 36 -8.33 -40.49 14.19
C ILE A 36 -9.15 -39.35 14.82
N GLY A 37 -9.86 -38.57 13.99
CA GLY A 37 -10.75 -37.51 14.48
C GLY A 37 -11.91 -38.04 15.32
N GLU A 38 -12.59 -39.10 14.87
CA GLU A 38 -13.66 -39.73 15.64
C GLU A 38 -13.17 -40.34 16.95
N PHE A 39 -11.95 -40.91 16.97
CA PHE A 39 -11.34 -41.43 18.19
C PHE A 39 -11.07 -40.30 19.20
N LEU A 40 -10.48 -39.19 18.74
CA LEU A 40 -10.25 -38.01 19.59
C LEU A 40 -11.58 -37.42 20.10
N LYS A 41 -12.62 -37.36 19.26
CA LYS A 41 -13.96 -36.94 19.68
C LYS A 41 -14.50 -37.85 20.79
N GLN A 42 -14.48 -39.17 20.60
CA GLN A 42 -14.97 -40.11 21.59
C GLN A 42 -14.20 -39.99 22.92
N SER A 43 -12.89 -39.77 22.84
CA SER A 43 -12.07 -39.46 24.01
C SER A 43 -12.50 -38.14 24.68
N CYS A 44 -12.76 -37.08 23.92
CA CYS A 44 -13.22 -35.79 24.45
C CYS A 44 -14.61 -35.86 25.08
N ASP A 45 -15.55 -36.57 24.43
CA ASP A 45 -16.91 -36.82 24.93
C ASP A 45 -16.86 -37.60 26.25
N GLN A 46 -15.96 -38.60 26.36
CA GLN A 46 -15.71 -39.33 27.61
C GLN A 46 -15.12 -38.43 28.71
N MET A 47 -14.21 -37.52 28.36
CA MET A 47 -13.60 -36.57 29.29
C MET A 47 -14.57 -35.47 29.75
N SER A 48 -15.76 -35.35 29.15
CA SER A 48 -16.78 -34.33 29.49
C SER A 48 -16.27 -32.88 29.43
N ILE A 49 -15.25 -32.63 28.60
CA ILE A 49 -14.70 -31.29 28.38
C ILE A 49 -15.72 -30.50 27.54
N GLY A 50 -16.01 -29.25 27.91
CA GLY A 50 -16.90 -28.39 27.13
C GLY A 50 -16.35 -28.16 25.71
N VAL A 51 -17.17 -28.44 24.70
CA VAL A 51 -16.89 -28.19 23.28
C VAL A 51 -17.08 -26.70 22.98
N GLY A 52 -16.20 -26.10 22.19
CA GLY A 52 -16.27 -24.70 21.81
C GLY A 52 -14.98 -23.91 22.00
N PRO A 53 -14.77 -22.83 21.22
CA PRO A 53 -13.64 -21.95 21.41
C PRO A 53 -13.79 -21.20 22.74
N ARG A 54 -12.75 -21.26 23.58
CA ARG A 54 -12.70 -20.53 24.85
C ARG A 54 -12.51 -19.05 24.56
N SER A 55 -13.59 -18.28 24.65
CA SER A 55 -13.49 -16.82 24.61
C SER A 55 -12.76 -16.36 25.89
N HIS A 56 -11.98 -15.29 25.80
CA HIS A 56 -11.30 -14.73 26.96
C HIS A 56 -12.29 -14.16 27.99
N GLU A 57 -13.50 -13.81 27.55
CA GLU A 57 -14.57 -13.28 28.41
C GLU A 57 -15.28 -14.40 29.21
N ASP A 58 -15.35 -15.62 28.65
CA ASP A 58 -16.16 -16.73 29.20
C ASP A 58 -15.40 -17.72 30.10
N CYS A 59 -14.07 -17.62 30.24
CA CYS A 59 -13.33 -18.64 31.01
C CYS A 59 -12.98 -18.17 32.43
N PRO A 60 -13.55 -18.86 33.45
CA PRO A 60 -12.71 -19.87 34.09
C PRO A 60 -13.18 -21.35 34.14
N HIS A 61 -14.42 -21.79 33.84
CA HIS A 61 -14.71 -23.25 34.03
C HIS A 61 -15.51 -24.01 32.96
N ARG A 62 -16.18 -23.38 31.98
CA ARG A 62 -16.75 -24.13 30.84
C ARG A 62 -17.23 -23.19 29.75
N VAL A 63 -17.05 -23.55 28.47
CA VAL A 63 -17.78 -22.90 27.37
C VAL A 63 -19.25 -23.33 27.50
N THR A 64 -20.15 -22.38 27.74
CA THR A 64 -21.59 -22.62 27.84
C THR A 64 -22.21 -22.56 26.44
N ALA A 65 -22.85 -23.64 26.01
CA ALA A 65 -23.69 -23.64 24.82
C ALA A 65 -25.16 -23.86 25.25
N GLU A 66 -26.07 -23.07 24.68
CA GLU A 66 -27.51 -23.33 24.81
C GLU A 66 -27.87 -24.51 23.92
N CYS A 67 -28.08 -25.68 24.51
CA CYS A 67 -28.59 -26.85 23.80
C CYS A 67 -30.12 -26.76 23.72
N TYR A 68 -30.67 -26.59 22.52
CA TYR A 68 -32.13 -26.64 22.34
C TYR A 68 -32.67 -28.06 22.52
N SER A 69 -33.91 -28.15 23.04
CA SER A 69 -34.60 -29.41 23.32
C SER A 69 -34.98 -30.14 22.02
N PRO A 70 -34.86 -31.49 21.98
CA PRO A 70 -35.17 -32.30 20.79
C PRO A 70 -36.59 -32.13 20.21
N ASP A 71 -37.56 -31.69 21.01
CA ASP A 71 -38.97 -31.65 20.62
C ASP A 71 -39.41 -30.29 20.07
N ASP A 72 -38.55 -29.27 20.09
CA ASP A 72 -38.90 -27.94 19.62
C ASP A 72 -38.65 -27.78 18.11
N GLN A 73 -39.72 -27.89 17.32
CA GLN A 73 -39.67 -27.68 15.87
C GLN A 73 -39.15 -26.29 15.50
N ALA A 74 -39.43 -25.26 16.31
CA ALA A 74 -38.96 -23.90 16.04
C ALA A 74 -37.43 -23.80 16.12
N SER A 75 -36.82 -24.48 17.10
CA SER A 75 -35.36 -24.57 17.21
C SER A 75 -34.73 -25.30 16.01
N LEU A 76 -35.38 -26.35 15.52
CA LEU A 76 -34.91 -27.14 14.38
C LEU A 76 -34.93 -26.31 13.09
N ASP A 77 -36.00 -25.52 12.89
CA ASP A 77 -36.09 -24.59 11.76
C ASP A 77 -35.03 -23.47 11.85
N GLN A 78 -34.71 -23.00 13.06
CA GLN A 78 -33.62 -22.04 13.28
C GLN A 78 -32.26 -22.64 12.92
N VAL A 79 -32.00 -23.90 13.29
CA VAL A 79 -30.75 -24.64 12.97
C VAL A 79 -30.61 -24.82 11.47
N ILE A 80 -31.68 -25.24 10.79
CA ILE A 80 -31.70 -25.38 9.32
C ILE A 80 -31.39 -24.03 8.68
N ALA A 81 -32.11 -22.97 9.08
CA ALA A 81 -31.89 -21.63 8.54
C ALA A 81 -30.47 -21.09 8.82
N ALA A 82 -29.92 -21.36 10.01
CA ALA A 82 -28.56 -21.00 10.37
C ALA A 82 -27.52 -21.77 9.54
N GLY A 83 -27.74 -23.07 9.32
CA GLY A 83 -26.88 -23.92 8.50
C GLY A 83 -26.80 -23.43 7.05
N TYR A 84 -27.94 -23.13 6.42
CA TYR A 84 -27.96 -22.53 5.08
C TYR A 84 -27.26 -21.17 5.06
N ARG A 85 -27.54 -20.30 6.03
CA ARG A 85 -26.92 -18.96 6.12
C ARG A 85 -25.41 -19.02 6.32
N GLN A 86 -24.91 -20.02 7.04
CA GLN A 86 -23.48 -20.18 7.25
C GLN A 86 -22.77 -20.74 6.01
N VAL A 87 -23.28 -21.85 5.46
CA VAL A 87 -22.64 -22.57 4.35
C VAL A 87 -22.75 -21.78 3.04
N PHE A 88 -23.89 -21.17 2.75
CA PHE A 88 -24.10 -20.39 1.52
C PHE A 88 -23.87 -18.89 1.71
N GLY A 89 -23.62 -18.43 2.94
CA GLY A 89 -23.46 -17.02 3.25
C GLY A 89 -24.76 -16.24 3.04
N ASN A 90 -24.68 -15.10 2.35
CA ASN A 90 -25.86 -14.32 1.95
C ASN A 90 -26.41 -14.69 0.58
N ALA A 91 -25.98 -15.82 0.03
CA ALA A 91 -26.53 -16.26 -1.22
C ALA A 91 -27.99 -16.68 -0.96
N HIS A 92 -28.94 -16.00 -1.61
CA HIS A 92 -30.34 -16.43 -1.55
C HIS A 92 -30.44 -17.84 -2.13
N VAL A 93 -31.01 -18.74 -1.34
CA VAL A 93 -31.33 -20.12 -1.70
C VAL A 93 -32.83 -20.16 -1.95
N MET A 94 -33.23 -20.47 -3.17
CA MET A 94 -34.64 -20.63 -3.52
C MET A 94 -35.16 -21.98 -3.01
N ASP A 95 -36.48 -22.12 -2.85
CA ASP A 95 -37.08 -23.34 -2.29
C ASP A 95 -36.74 -24.61 -3.09
N TYR A 96 -36.57 -24.49 -4.41
CA TYR A 96 -36.16 -25.62 -5.27
C TYR A 96 -34.66 -25.93 -5.21
N GLU A 97 -33.83 -25.00 -4.74
CA GLU A 97 -32.38 -25.18 -4.57
C GLU A 97 -32.05 -25.81 -3.20
N ARG A 98 -33.04 -25.86 -2.29
CA ARG A 98 -32.90 -26.49 -0.97
C ARG A 98 -32.83 -28.01 -1.07
N CYS A 99 -32.04 -28.61 -0.20
CA CYS A 99 -31.89 -30.05 -0.10
C CYS A 99 -32.93 -30.62 0.89
N ASN A 100 -34.18 -30.79 0.42
CA ASN A 100 -35.29 -31.30 1.24
C ASN A 100 -35.00 -32.67 1.90
N GLU A 101 -34.23 -33.53 1.23
CA GLU A 101 -33.82 -34.84 1.75
C GLU A 101 -32.96 -34.70 3.02
N LEU A 102 -31.99 -33.79 3.01
CA LEU A 102 -31.11 -33.54 4.16
C LEU A 102 -31.87 -32.91 5.33
N GLU A 103 -32.83 -32.02 5.03
CA GLU A 103 -33.70 -31.42 6.04
C GLU A 103 -34.61 -32.46 6.69
N ALA A 104 -35.20 -33.36 5.89
CA ALA A 104 -36.03 -34.44 6.40
C ALA A 104 -35.24 -35.42 7.28
N GLN A 105 -34.02 -35.80 6.86
CA GLN A 105 -33.16 -36.68 7.64
C GLN A 105 -32.70 -36.03 8.96
N LEU A 106 -32.42 -34.72 8.96
CA LEU A 106 -32.11 -33.99 10.19
C LEU A 106 -33.34 -33.94 11.13
N ARG A 107 -34.53 -33.65 10.58
CA ARG A 107 -35.80 -33.64 11.34
C ARG A 107 -36.13 -35.02 11.93
N ASN A 108 -35.84 -36.09 11.20
CA ASN A 108 -36.00 -37.46 11.65
C ASN A 108 -34.93 -37.90 12.66
N GLY A 109 -33.86 -37.12 12.84
CA GLY A 109 -32.71 -37.44 13.70
C GLY A 109 -31.79 -38.53 13.16
N ASP A 110 -31.87 -38.84 11.87
CA ASP A 110 -30.97 -39.78 11.20
C ASP A 110 -29.59 -39.14 10.93
N LEU A 111 -29.53 -37.81 10.89
CA LEU A 111 -28.33 -37.01 10.70
C LEU A 111 -28.07 -36.09 11.89
N ASP A 112 -26.79 -35.96 12.25
CA ASP A 112 -26.30 -34.90 13.13
C ASP A 112 -26.13 -33.57 12.36
N VAL A 113 -26.06 -32.44 13.08
CA VAL A 113 -25.85 -31.11 12.49
C VAL A 113 -24.56 -31.08 11.65
N ARG A 114 -23.48 -31.71 12.13
CA ARG A 114 -22.22 -31.88 11.37
C ARG A 114 -22.42 -32.59 10.02
N ASN A 115 -23.18 -33.69 10.00
CA ASN A 115 -23.42 -34.46 8.78
C ASN A 115 -24.37 -33.72 7.83
N PHE A 116 -25.32 -32.96 8.38
CA PHE A 116 -26.15 -32.03 7.61
C PHE A 116 -25.29 -30.97 6.89
N ILE A 117 -24.36 -30.32 7.59
CA ILE A 117 -23.42 -29.33 7.00
C ILE A 117 -22.51 -29.98 5.95
N ARG A 118 -22.02 -31.20 6.22
CA ARG A 118 -21.26 -32.00 5.25
C ARG A 118 -22.06 -32.22 3.96
N GLY A 119 -23.34 -32.55 4.08
CA GLY A 119 -24.25 -32.70 2.94
C GLY A 119 -24.42 -31.40 2.16
N LEU A 120 -24.68 -30.28 2.84
CA LEU A 120 -24.83 -28.96 2.21
C LEU A 120 -23.57 -28.54 1.43
N ALA A 121 -22.38 -28.74 1.99
CA ALA A 121 -21.11 -28.38 1.34
C ALA A 121 -20.71 -29.32 0.18
N LYS A 122 -21.29 -30.52 0.12
CA LYS A 122 -21.13 -31.47 -1.00
C LYS A 122 -22.17 -31.30 -2.11
N SER A 123 -23.23 -30.52 -1.86
CA SER A 123 -24.31 -30.26 -2.82
C SER A 123 -23.80 -29.71 -4.15
N SER A 124 -24.52 -30.01 -5.23
CA SER A 124 -24.24 -29.45 -6.56
C SER A 124 -24.34 -27.92 -6.56
N PHE A 125 -25.28 -27.37 -5.77
CA PHE A 125 -25.46 -25.93 -5.60
C PHE A 125 -24.26 -25.23 -4.94
N TYR A 126 -23.67 -25.83 -3.90
CA TYR A 126 -22.44 -25.31 -3.30
C TYR A 126 -21.28 -25.35 -4.31
N LYS A 127 -21.12 -26.48 -5.01
CA LYS A 127 -20.06 -26.67 -6.00
C LYS A 127 -20.12 -25.65 -7.14
N SER A 128 -21.31 -25.35 -7.66
CA SER A 128 -21.46 -24.42 -8.79
C SER A 128 -20.97 -23.00 -8.45
N ARG A 129 -21.26 -22.52 -7.24
CA ARG A 129 -20.96 -21.14 -6.81
C ARG A 129 -19.57 -20.95 -6.21
N PHE A 130 -19.09 -21.91 -5.43
CA PHE A 130 -17.86 -21.74 -4.63
C PHE A 130 -16.68 -22.61 -5.07
N PHE A 131 -16.92 -23.60 -5.94
CA PHE A 131 -15.88 -24.45 -6.49
C PHE A 131 -15.63 -24.19 -7.98
N SER A 132 -16.63 -24.33 -8.86
CA SER A 132 -16.42 -24.20 -10.31
C SER A 132 -16.27 -22.75 -10.79
N ALA A 133 -16.91 -21.78 -10.12
CA ALA A 133 -16.88 -20.38 -10.51
C ALA A 133 -15.66 -19.59 -10.00
N VAL A 134 -14.76 -20.25 -9.27
CA VAL A 134 -13.79 -19.61 -8.38
C VAL A 134 -12.42 -20.27 -8.53
N ALA A 135 -11.33 -19.51 -8.38
CA ALA A 135 -9.98 -20.07 -8.41
C ALA A 135 -9.73 -21.00 -7.20
N PRO A 136 -8.89 -22.05 -7.31
CA PRO A 136 -8.70 -23.04 -6.24
C PRO A 136 -8.35 -22.43 -4.86
N GLN A 137 -7.47 -21.42 -4.85
CA GLN A 137 -7.09 -20.69 -3.64
C GLN A 137 -8.31 -20.03 -2.98
N ARG A 138 -9.14 -19.34 -3.76
CA ARG A 138 -10.35 -18.66 -3.28
C ARG A 138 -11.43 -19.67 -2.85
N GLY A 139 -11.56 -20.80 -3.54
CA GLY A 139 -12.46 -21.87 -3.13
C GLY A 139 -12.09 -22.43 -1.75
N ILE A 140 -10.81 -22.61 -1.48
CA ILE A 140 -10.32 -23.06 -0.17
C ILE A 140 -10.52 -21.99 0.91
N GLU A 141 -10.22 -20.72 0.63
CA GLU A 141 -10.53 -19.61 1.56
C GLU A 141 -12.00 -19.60 1.97
N LEU A 142 -12.91 -19.82 1.01
CA LEU A 142 -14.33 -19.89 1.26
C LEU A 142 -14.70 -21.14 2.07
N ASN A 143 -14.12 -22.31 1.78
CA ASN A 143 -14.34 -23.51 2.59
C ASN A 143 -13.91 -23.31 4.06
N PHE A 144 -12.76 -22.68 4.31
CA PHE A 144 -12.34 -22.32 5.67
C PHE A 144 -13.33 -21.36 6.34
N LYS A 145 -13.82 -20.36 5.61
CA LYS A 145 -14.82 -19.41 6.11
C LYS A 145 -16.15 -20.09 6.44
N HIS A 146 -16.68 -20.91 5.53
CA HIS A 146 -18.00 -21.53 5.64
C HIS A 146 -18.02 -22.66 6.68
N LEU A 147 -17.00 -23.50 6.72
CA LEU A 147 -16.96 -24.69 7.58
C LEU A 147 -16.27 -24.46 8.93
N LEU A 148 -15.15 -23.74 8.95
CA LEU A 148 -14.37 -23.51 10.17
C LEU A 148 -14.61 -22.13 10.78
N GLY A 149 -15.29 -21.23 10.07
CA GLY A 149 -15.58 -19.90 10.58
C GLY A 149 -14.36 -18.98 10.69
N ARG A 150 -13.22 -19.35 10.10
CA ARG A 150 -11.97 -18.60 10.16
C ARG A 150 -11.31 -18.49 8.78
N ALA A 151 -10.30 -17.64 8.68
CA ALA A 151 -9.40 -17.62 7.54
C ALA A 151 -8.29 -18.69 7.69
N PRO A 152 -7.67 -19.16 6.59
CA PRO A 152 -6.45 -19.96 6.66
C PRO A 152 -5.33 -19.20 7.39
N HIS A 153 -4.54 -19.90 8.20
CA HIS A 153 -3.48 -19.30 9.01
C HIS A 153 -2.20 -19.03 8.22
N SER A 154 -1.88 -19.91 7.28
CA SER A 154 -0.63 -19.90 6.52
C SER A 154 -0.82 -20.35 5.09
N GLN A 155 0.07 -19.91 4.21
CA GLN A 155 0.15 -20.38 2.83
C GLN A 155 0.36 -21.91 2.76
N ALA A 156 1.05 -22.49 3.75
CA ALA A 156 1.27 -23.94 3.82
C ALA A 156 -0.05 -24.73 4.04
N GLU A 157 -0.95 -24.20 4.87
CA GLU A 157 -2.27 -24.80 5.09
C GLU A 157 -3.10 -24.78 3.79
N MET A 158 -3.07 -23.66 3.07
CA MET A 158 -3.72 -23.56 1.77
C MET A 158 -3.12 -24.53 0.75
N SER A 159 -1.79 -24.61 0.63
CA SER A 159 -1.15 -25.49 -0.36
C SER A 159 -1.47 -26.96 -0.10
N GLN A 160 -1.49 -27.40 1.15
CA GLN A 160 -1.87 -28.76 1.54
C GLN A 160 -3.31 -29.10 1.13
N LYS A 161 -4.25 -28.17 1.35
CA LYS A 161 -5.65 -28.36 0.95
C LYS A 161 -5.82 -28.31 -0.57
N ILE A 162 -5.05 -27.49 -1.30
CA ILE A 162 -5.02 -27.48 -2.77
C ILE A 162 -4.53 -28.84 -3.28
N SER A 163 -3.44 -29.38 -2.72
CA SER A 163 -2.92 -30.68 -3.16
C SER A 163 -3.91 -31.81 -2.90
N LEU A 164 -4.58 -31.80 -1.74
CA LEU A 164 -5.61 -32.79 -1.41
C LEU A 164 -6.80 -32.70 -2.37
N GLN A 165 -7.26 -31.49 -2.65
CA GLN A 165 -8.35 -31.24 -3.61
C GLN A 165 -8.00 -31.72 -5.02
N ALA A 166 -6.76 -31.51 -5.45
CA ALA A 166 -6.30 -31.96 -6.77
C ALA A 166 -6.20 -33.49 -6.87
N GLN A 167 -5.81 -34.18 -5.79
CA GLN A 167 -5.64 -35.64 -5.77
C GLN A 167 -6.96 -36.40 -5.58
N SER A 168 -7.83 -35.91 -4.70
CA SER A 168 -9.01 -36.67 -4.21
C SER A 168 -10.35 -35.99 -4.51
N GLY A 169 -10.33 -34.79 -5.08
CA GLY A 169 -11.51 -34.02 -5.44
C GLY A 169 -12.15 -33.23 -4.29
N HIS A 170 -13.26 -32.55 -4.60
CA HIS A 170 -13.94 -31.63 -3.67
C HIS A 170 -14.58 -32.36 -2.47
N ALA A 171 -15.20 -33.52 -2.69
CA ALA A 171 -15.89 -34.23 -1.61
C ALA A 171 -14.92 -34.65 -0.48
N ALA A 172 -13.77 -35.20 -0.85
CA ALA A 172 -12.71 -35.58 0.08
C ALA A 172 -12.09 -34.35 0.78
N LEU A 173 -11.98 -33.21 0.09
CA LEU A 173 -11.58 -31.95 0.73
C LEU A 173 -12.53 -31.54 1.86
N ILE A 174 -13.85 -31.58 1.61
CA ILE A 174 -14.86 -31.24 2.61
C ILE A 174 -14.79 -32.20 3.81
N ASP A 175 -14.65 -33.50 3.54
CA ASP A 175 -14.49 -34.50 4.61
C ASP A 175 -13.23 -34.22 5.45
N SER A 176 -12.11 -33.90 4.81
CA SER A 176 -10.86 -33.56 5.51
C SER A 176 -10.95 -32.32 6.42
N ILE A 177 -11.91 -31.42 6.16
CA ILE A 177 -12.12 -30.21 6.96
C ILE A 177 -13.08 -30.52 8.12
N ILE A 178 -14.17 -31.22 7.85
CA ILE A 178 -15.21 -31.55 8.84
C ILE A 178 -14.75 -32.64 9.82
N ASP A 179 -13.80 -33.48 9.41
CA ASP A 179 -13.21 -34.55 10.23
C ASP A 179 -11.93 -34.10 10.94
N SER A 180 -11.53 -32.83 10.78
CA SER A 180 -10.40 -32.26 11.48
C SER A 180 -10.66 -32.17 12.98
N ALA A 181 -9.60 -32.33 13.78
CA ALA A 181 -9.67 -32.18 15.24
C ALA A 181 -10.22 -30.80 15.62
N GLU A 182 -9.82 -29.76 14.91
CA GLU A 182 -10.30 -28.40 15.15
C GLU A 182 -11.82 -28.26 15.00
N TYR A 183 -12.42 -28.82 13.93
CA TYR A 183 -13.86 -28.78 13.76
C TYR A 183 -14.58 -29.47 14.92
N LEU A 184 -14.05 -30.61 15.35
CA LEU A 184 -14.63 -31.43 16.42
C LEU A 184 -14.52 -30.76 17.80
N GLU A 185 -13.39 -30.12 18.10
CA GLU A 185 -13.18 -29.41 19.36
C GLU A 185 -14.03 -28.15 19.47
N VAL A 186 -14.29 -27.47 18.36
CA VAL A 186 -14.98 -26.18 18.32
C VAL A 186 -16.49 -26.34 18.15
N PHE A 187 -16.95 -27.23 17.27
CA PHE A 187 -18.38 -27.37 16.93
C PHE A 187 -18.96 -28.73 17.34
N GLY A 188 -18.13 -29.76 17.46
CA GLY A 188 -18.60 -31.13 17.71
C GLY A 188 -19.55 -31.64 16.62
N SER A 189 -20.58 -32.38 17.01
CA SER A 189 -21.63 -32.87 16.10
C SER A 189 -22.86 -31.97 16.02
N ASP A 190 -23.05 -31.09 17.01
CA ASP A 190 -24.38 -30.55 17.35
C ASP A 190 -24.46 -29.03 17.14
N ILE A 191 -23.33 -28.34 16.96
CA ILE A 191 -23.25 -26.88 16.81
C ILE A 191 -23.12 -26.51 15.33
N VAL A 192 -23.90 -25.52 14.88
CA VAL A 192 -23.73 -24.94 13.54
C VAL A 192 -22.49 -24.05 13.52
N PRO A 193 -21.58 -24.17 12.54
CA PRO A 193 -20.41 -23.32 12.42
C PRO A 193 -20.78 -21.84 12.38
N TYR A 194 -19.92 -21.02 12.98
CA TYR A 194 -20.08 -19.58 13.06
C TYR A 194 -18.73 -18.90 12.91
N ALA A 195 -18.73 -17.61 12.58
CA ALA A 195 -17.48 -16.86 12.41
C ALA A 195 -16.75 -16.70 13.76
N ARG A 196 -15.49 -17.15 13.83
CA ARG A 196 -14.71 -17.25 15.09
C ARG A 196 -13.71 -16.12 15.30
N ALA A 197 -13.30 -15.42 14.26
CA ALA A 197 -12.22 -14.42 14.40
C ALA A 197 -12.70 -13.05 14.89
N TRP A 198 -14.01 -12.86 15.15
CA TRP A 198 -14.57 -11.60 15.65
C TRP A 198 -14.41 -11.43 17.15
N SER A 199 -14.51 -12.52 17.91
CA SER A 199 -13.97 -12.59 19.27
C SER A 199 -12.48 -12.89 19.18
N SER A 200 -11.71 -12.59 20.22
CA SER A 200 -10.30 -12.99 20.33
C SER A 200 -10.21 -14.28 21.16
N PRO A 201 -10.57 -15.47 20.62
CA PRO A 201 -10.44 -16.71 21.35
C PRO A 201 -8.97 -17.02 21.59
N ALA A 202 -8.68 -17.69 22.71
CA ALA A 202 -7.32 -17.91 23.19
C ALA A 202 -6.40 -18.70 22.22
N ASP A 203 -6.98 -19.36 21.22
CA ASP A 203 -6.29 -20.25 20.28
C ASP A 203 -6.05 -19.63 18.87
N LEU A 204 -6.55 -18.41 18.60
CA LEU A 204 -6.38 -17.77 17.29
C LEU A 204 -5.35 -16.63 17.33
N ALA A 205 -4.48 -16.59 16.33
CA ALA A 205 -3.57 -15.47 16.11
C ALA A 205 -4.36 -14.16 15.86
N THR A 206 -3.82 -13.04 16.33
CA THR A 206 -4.43 -11.70 16.13
C THR A 206 -4.59 -11.33 14.64
N SER A 207 -3.77 -11.92 13.76
CA SER A 207 -3.87 -11.78 12.30
C SER A 207 -5.08 -12.50 11.69
N ALA A 208 -5.71 -13.43 12.41
CA ALA A 208 -6.89 -14.14 11.93
C ALA A 208 -8.08 -13.19 11.74
N PHE A 209 -8.24 -12.18 12.60
CA PHE A 209 -9.28 -11.16 12.50
C PHE A 209 -9.20 -10.36 11.18
N PRO A 210 -8.09 -9.66 10.86
CA PRO A 210 -8.00 -8.91 9.61
C PRO A 210 -8.10 -9.82 8.37
N MET A 211 -7.58 -11.05 8.41
CA MET A 211 -7.73 -12.01 7.30
C MET A 211 -9.20 -12.42 7.10
N LEU A 212 -9.93 -12.78 8.16
CA LEU A 212 -11.35 -13.10 8.06
C LEU A 212 -12.18 -11.89 7.64
N SER A 213 -11.83 -10.70 8.16
CA SER A 213 -12.46 -9.44 7.78
C SER A 213 -12.33 -9.17 6.28
N ALA A 214 -11.19 -9.49 5.68
CA ALA A 214 -10.97 -9.34 4.24
C ALA A 214 -11.82 -10.32 3.44
N LEU A 215 -12.06 -11.54 3.96
CA LEU A 215 -12.98 -12.50 3.35
C LEU A 215 -14.45 -12.09 3.49
N GLN A 216 -14.84 -11.45 4.59
CA GLN A 216 -16.24 -11.13 4.90
C GLN A 216 -16.69 -9.74 4.39
N LYS A 217 -15.85 -8.70 4.50
CA LYS A 217 -16.08 -7.25 4.24
C LYS A 217 -17.38 -6.63 4.75
N SER A 218 -18.55 -7.08 4.27
CA SER A 218 -19.84 -6.47 4.58
C SER A 218 -20.86 -7.53 4.97
N PHE A 219 -21.71 -7.20 5.95
CA PHE A 219 -22.77 -8.11 6.42
C PHE A 219 -23.72 -8.54 5.30
N ALA A 220 -24.04 -7.66 4.34
CA ALA A 220 -24.99 -7.92 3.25
C ALA A 220 -24.35 -8.45 1.94
N GLY A 221 -23.02 -8.54 1.87
CA GLY A 221 -22.34 -8.99 0.65
C GLY A 221 -22.43 -10.50 0.46
N SER A 222 -22.79 -10.97 -0.74
CA SER A 222 -22.69 -12.39 -1.10
C SER A 222 -21.25 -12.75 -1.51
N ASP A 223 -20.76 -13.91 -1.08
CA ASP A 223 -19.41 -14.36 -1.41
C ASP A 223 -19.21 -14.64 -2.91
N SER A 224 -20.27 -15.03 -3.62
CA SER A 224 -20.25 -15.22 -5.08
C SER A 224 -20.15 -13.88 -5.84
N ALA A 225 -20.64 -12.78 -5.26
CA ALA A 225 -20.58 -11.46 -5.90
C ALA A 225 -19.20 -10.79 -5.81
N ARG A 226 -18.24 -11.43 -5.12
CA ARG A 226 -16.96 -10.82 -4.75
C ARG A 226 -15.78 -11.20 -5.65
N GLY A 227 -16.08 -11.79 -6.79
CA GLY A 227 -15.09 -12.25 -7.78
C GLY A 227 -14.47 -13.60 -7.43
N GLY A 228 -13.85 -14.22 -8.43
CA GLY A 228 -13.27 -15.56 -8.33
C GLY A 228 -11.81 -15.61 -7.85
N SER A 229 -11.14 -14.48 -7.65
CA SER A 229 -9.75 -14.42 -7.21
C SER A 229 -9.62 -14.47 -5.68
N SER A 230 -8.47 -14.95 -5.21
CA SER A 230 -8.15 -15.00 -3.77
C SER A 230 -8.07 -13.59 -3.18
N ALA A 231 -8.61 -13.42 -1.97
CA ALA A 231 -8.50 -12.16 -1.23
C ALA A 231 -7.24 -12.10 -0.36
N LEU A 232 -6.63 -13.25 -0.05
CA LEU A 232 -5.57 -13.35 0.97
C LEU A 232 -4.19 -13.72 0.40
N THR A 233 -4.07 -14.23 -0.83
CA THR A 233 -2.78 -14.70 -1.38
C THR A 233 -1.67 -13.65 -1.32
N SER A 234 -1.96 -12.38 -1.64
CA SER A 234 -0.96 -11.30 -1.55
C SER A 234 -0.58 -10.98 -0.10
N SER A 235 -1.54 -11.06 0.81
CA SER A 235 -1.35 -10.77 2.24
C SER A 235 -0.56 -11.89 2.92
N MET A 236 -0.83 -13.15 2.56
CA MET A 236 -0.08 -14.31 3.03
C MET A 236 1.34 -14.36 2.44
N ALA A 237 1.52 -14.03 1.16
CA ALA A 237 2.84 -13.99 0.55
C ALA A 237 3.76 -12.90 1.13
N SER A 238 3.17 -11.76 1.52
CA SER A 238 3.93 -10.63 2.11
C SER A 238 4.04 -10.68 3.64
N GLY A 239 3.37 -11.64 4.30
CA GLY A 239 3.27 -11.67 5.77
C GLY A 239 2.56 -10.47 6.39
N MET A 240 1.89 -9.64 5.56
CA MET A 240 1.25 -8.40 6.00
C MET A 240 -0.27 -8.57 6.00
N ALA A 241 -0.91 -8.23 7.12
CA ALA A 241 -2.36 -8.31 7.24
C ALA A 241 -3.06 -7.38 6.22
N PRO A 242 -4.15 -7.85 5.57
CA PRO A 242 -4.89 -7.02 4.63
C PRO A 242 -5.50 -5.82 5.36
N ARG A 243 -5.59 -4.69 4.67
CA ARG A 243 -6.31 -3.52 5.22
C ARG A 243 -7.79 -3.86 5.36
N ILE A 244 -8.33 -3.63 6.55
CA ILE A 244 -9.76 -3.75 6.83
C ILE A 244 -10.49 -2.62 6.12
N GLY A 245 -11.21 -2.97 5.06
CA GLY A 245 -12.04 -2.01 4.33
C GLY A 245 -13.31 -1.70 5.14
N ARG A 246 -13.52 -0.44 5.49
CA ARG A 246 -14.82 0.00 6.01
C ARG A 246 -15.87 -0.18 4.90
N PRO A 247 -17.03 -0.80 5.17
CA PRO A 247 -18.11 -0.85 4.20
C PRO A 247 -18.46 0.58 3.84
N SER A 248 -18.70 0.85 2.56
CA SER A 248 -19.19 2.15 2.14
C SER A 248 -20.51 2.38 2.87
N GLU A 249 -20.54 3.35 3.79
CA GLU A 249 -21.79 3.87 4.31
C GLU A 249 -22.68 4.24 3.13
N ALA A 250 -23.99 3.99 3.24
CA ALA A 250 -24.95 4.49 2.28
C ALA A 250 -25.02 6.01 2.40
N LEU A 251 -24.00 6.71 1.88
CA LEU A 251 -24.04 8.14 1.66
C LEU A 251 -24.76 8.35 0.33
N GLY A 252 -25.93 8.98 0.38
CA GLY A 252 -26.27 9.95 -0.64
C GLY A 252 -25.02 10.81 -0.89
N VAL A 253 -24.56 10.83 -2.14
CA VAL A 253 -23.30 11.46 -2.58
C VAL A 253 -22.05 10.74 -2.07
N ARG A 254 -21.49 9.86 -2.92
CA ARG A 254 -20.11 9.37 -2.75
C ARG A 254 -19.15 10.55 -2.73
N PRO A 255 -18.43 10.80 -1.63
CA PRO A 255 -17.31 11.71 -1.68
C PRO A 255 -16.16 10.95 -2.34
N SER A 256 -15.60 11.49 -3.42
CA SER A 256 -14.40 10.93 -4.08
C SER A 256 -13.26 10.71 -3.07
N THR A 257 -12.30 9.83 -3.39
CA THR A 257 -11.10 9.55 -2.55
C THR A 257 -10.35 10.78 -2.08
N ALA A 258 -10.55 11.91 -2.75
CA ALA A 258 -10.03 13.21 -2.37
C ALA A 258 -10.66 13.70 -1.04
N PHE A 259 -11.98 13.56 -0.86
CA PHE A 259 -12.71 14.10 0.29
C PHE A 259 -12.36 13.41 1.62
N SER A 260 -12.02 12.12 1.60
CA SER A 260 -11.50 11.39 2.77
C SER A 260 -10.16 11.94 3.28
N ARG A 261 -9.43 12.69 2.43
CA ARG A 261 -8.19 13.39 2.78
C ARG A 261 -8.39 14.91 2.86
N GLY A 262 -9.63 15.40 2.84
CA GLY A 262 -9.93 16.84 2.75
C GLY A 262 -9.44 17.50 1.46
N GLN A 263 -9.09 16.73 0.44
CA GLN A 263 -8.70 17.22 -0.87
C GLN A 263 -9.93 17.27 -1.79
N ILE A 264 -10.12 18.35 -2.52
CA ILE A 264 -11.06 18.37 -3.64
C ILE A 264 -10.27 17.82 -4.84
N PRO A 265 -10.78 16.85 -5.62
CA PRO A 265 -10.04 16.40 -6.79
C PRO A 265 -9.92 17.61 -7.73
N SER A 266 -8.69 17.96 -8.12
CA SER A 266 -8.48 19.02 -9.10
C SER A 266 -9.28 18.66 -10.35
N LYS A 267 -10.23 19.53 -10.73
CA LYS A 267 -10.93 19.42 -12.01
C LYS A 267 -9.86 19.24 -13.09
N ALA A 268 -9.91 18.13 -13.83
CA ALA A 268 -9.03 17.96 -14.99
C ALA A 268 -9.14 19.25 -15.82
N PRO A 269 -8.03 19.90 -16.19
CA PRO A 269 -8.08 21.18 -16.87
C PRO A 269 -8.92 21.00 -18.14
N GLY A 270 -10.16 21.50 -18.05
CA GLY A 270 -11.04 21.61 -19.20
C GLY A 270 -10.35 22.57 -20.16
N VAL A 271 -10.31 22.16 -21.43
CA VAL A 271 -9.82 22.97 -22.53
C VAL A 271 -10.73 24.19 -22.70
N THR A 272 -10.55 25.22 -21.87
CA THR A 272 -11.26 26.49 -22.02
C THR A 272 -10.35 27.65 -21.64
N SER A 273 -9.86 28.29 -22.71
CA SER A 273 -9.57 29.73 -22.88
C SER A 273 -8.55 30.39 -21.95
N GLY A 274 -7.37 30.64 -22.52
CA GLY A 274 -6.36 31.54 -21.98
C GLY A 274 -5.00 31.16 -22.54
N GLY A 275 -4.77 31.45 -23.81
CA GLY A 275 -3.52 31.19 -24.52
C GLY A 275 -2.37 32.10 -24.06
N ASP A 276 -1.99 32.00 -22.79
CA ASP A 276 -0.66 32.40 -22.33
C ASP A 276 0.26 31.20 -22.50
N SER A 277 0.52 30.90 -23.78
CA SER A 277 1.68 30.14 -24.20
C SER A 277 2.91 30.97 -23.82
N ALA A 278 3.44 30.80 -22.62
CA ALA A 278 4.89 30.96 -22.48
C ALA A 278 5.51 30.12 -23.61
N PRO A 279 6.45 30.64 -24.41
CA PRO A 279 7.02 29.90 -25.52
C PRO A 279 7.81 28.73 -24.93
N MET A 280 7.11 27.62 -24.70
CA MET A 280 7.69 26.30 -24.70
C MET A 280 8.28 26.17 -26.10
N ARG A 281 9.61 26.30 -26.21
CA ARG A 281 10.35 25.73 -27.33
C ARG A 281 9.71 24.37 -27.61
N GLY A 282 9.15 24.22 -28.80
CA GLY A 282 8.23 23.15 -29.16
C GLY A 282 8.90 21.79 -29.26
N ASP A 283 9.22 21.19 -28.12
CA ASP A 283 9.37 19.75 -28.01
C ASP A 283 8.21 19.21 -27.16
N SER A 284 7.28 18.53 -27.82
CA SER A 284 6.15 17.81 -27.22
C SER A 284 6.58 16.58 -26.39
N TYR A 285 7.88 16.39 -26.15
CA TYR A 285 8.49 15.27 -25.44
C TYR A 285 9.33 15.69 -24.22
N VAL A 286 8.97 16.76 -23.50
CA VAL A 286 9.58 17.06 -22.18
C VAL A 286 8.71 16.52 -21.04
N PHE A 287 8.33 15.25 -21.13
CA PHE A 287 8.22 14.42 -19.93
C PHE A 287 9.61 13.86 -19.68
N PHE A 288 10.19 14.10 -18.49
CA PHE A 288 11.44 13.45 -18.14
C PHE A 288 11.23 11.92 -18.19
N GLY A 289 11.95 11.28 -19.09
CA GLY A 289 11.86 9.86 -19.35
C GLY A 289 12.69 9.54 -20.59
N LEU A 290 13.96 9.21 -20.39
CA LEU A 290 14.84 8.56 -21.38
C LEU A 290 15.11 9.31 -22.71
N GLY A 291 14.55 10.51 -22.92
CA GLY A 291 14.62 11.26 -24.20
C GLY A 291 15.94 11.98 -24.50
N GLN A 292 16.79 12.23 -23.49
CA GLN A 292 18.20 12.52 -23.70
C GLN A 292 18.93 11.17 -23.64
N ARG A 293 18.97 10.46 -24.79
CA ARG A 293 19.49 9.09 -24.87
C ARG A 293 20.98 8.97 -24.51
N GLU A 294 21.72 10.08 -24.56
CA GLU A 294 23.13 10.13 -24.25
C GLU A 294 23.39 11.35 -23.39
N GLN A 295 23.81 11.11 -22.14
CA GLN A 295 24.36 12.18 -21.31
C GLN A 295 25.74 12.51 -21.85
N GLU A 296 26.02 13.79 -22.07
CA GLU A 296 27.35 14.24 -22.49
C GLU A 296 28.38 13.82 -21.44
N THR A 297 29.37 13.05 -21.87
CA THR A 297 30.51 12.64 -21.04
C THR A 297 31.65 13.63 -21.24
N PHE A 298 32.13 14.19 -20.13
CA PHE A 298 33.27 15.12 -20.16
C PHE A 298 34.52 14.39 -19.70
N GLN A 299 35.54 14.40 -20.55
CA GLN A 299 36.85 13.81 -20.25
C GLN A 299 37.92 14.88 -20.45
N ARG A 300 38.90 14.89 -19.54
CA ARG A 300 40.09 15.73 -19.68
C ARG A 300 41.01 15.15 -20.75
N CYS A 301 41.45 16.00 -21.68
CA CYS A 301 42.43 15.64 -22.71
C CYS A 301 43.69 16.50 -22.59
N PRO A 302 44.88 15.97 -22.94
CA PRO A 302 46.08 16.78 -23.02
C PRO A 302 45.92 17.90 -24.06
N GLY A 303 46.11 19.15 -23.65
CA GLY A 303 46.00 20.32 -24.54
C GLY A 303 44.64 21.02 -24.56
N ASP A 304 43.75 20.69 -23.61
CA ASP A 304 42.44 21.36 -23.48
C ASP A 304 42.56 22.89 -23.37
N SER A 305 41.65 23.59 -24.04
CA SER A 305 41.56 25.05 -23.96
C SER A 305 40.99 25.51 -22.60
N ALA A 306 41.23 26.76 -22.23
CA ALA A 306 40.70 27.33 -20.99
C ALA A 306 39.16 27.21 -20.91
N ASP A 307 38.45 27.34 -22.04
CA ASP A 307 37.00 27.20 -22.10
C ASP A 307 36.54 25.75 -21.88
N GLN A 308 37.29 24.77 -22.40
CA GLN A 308 37.02 23.34 -22.18
C GLN A 308 37.25 22.95 -20.72
N LEU A 309 38.34 23.45 -20.11
CA LEU A 309 38.61 23.26 -18.69
C LEU A 309 37.49 23.86 -17.83
N ASN A 310 37.02 25.07 -18.17
CA ASN A 310 35.88 25.70 -17.49
C ASN A 310 34.58 24.90 -17.65
N ALA A 311 34.33 24.31 -18.82
CA ALA A 311 33.18 23.43 -19.04
C ALA A 311 33.27 22.16 -18.18
N LEU A 312 34.45 21.54 -18.09
CA LEU A 312 34.72 20.36 -17.27
C LEU A 312 34.54 20.66 -15.77
N ILE A 313 35.04 21.81 -15.31
CA ILE A 313 34.81 22.31 -13.95
C ILE A 313 33.31 22.43 -13.68
N ARG A 314 32.55 23.10 -14.55
CA ARG A 314 31.08 23.24 -14.39
C ARG A 314 30.37 21.88 -14.38
N ALA A 315 30.76 20.96 -15.25
CA ALA A 315 30.19 19.62 -15.31
C ALA A 315 30.45 18.83 -14.02
N SER A 316 31.67 18.89 -13.47
CA SER A 316 32.03 18.22 -12.22
C SER A 316 31.23 18.75 -11.03
N TYR A 317 31.09 20.06 -10.88
CA TYR A 317 30.25 20.65 -9.84
C TYR A 317 28.78 20.29 -10.04
N LYS A 318 28.27 20.33 -11.27
CA LYS A 318 26.87 19.97 -11.55
C LYS A 318 26.57 18.53 -11.13
N GLN A 319 27.49 17.61 -11.41
CA GLN A 319 27.34 16.21 -11.03
C GLN A 319 27.46 16.00 -9.51
N VAL A 320 28.60 16.41 -8.93
CA VAL A 320 28.92 16.13 -7.53
C VAL A 320 27.98 16.87 -6.60
N MET A 321 27.67 18.14 -6.89
CA MET A 321 26.78 18.92 -6.04
C MET A 321 25.29 18.66 -6.29
N GLY A 322 24.90 17.83 -7.26
CA GLY A 322 23.49 17.47 -7.48
C GLY A 322 22.65 18.56 -8.16
N ASN A 323 23.23 19.27 -9.12
CA ASN A 323 22.63 20.37 -9.89
C ASN A 323 22.06 21.60 -9.11
N PRO A 324 22.71 22.10 -8.05
CA PRO A 324 22.38 23.39 -7.47
C PRO A 324 23.05 24.49 -8.28
N HIS A 325 22.37 25.62 -8.42
CA HIS A 325 22.98 26.83 -8.94
C HIS A 325 23.95 27.40 -7.89
N LEU A 326 25.20 26.94 -7.90
CA LEU A 326 26.25 27.37 -6.97
C LEU A 326 26.58 28.84 -7.16
N MET A 327 26.79 29.53 -6.04
CA MET A 327 27.34 30.88 -6.04
C MET A 327 28.87 30.83 -6.14
N GLU A 328 29.50 31.94 -6.56
CA GLU A 328 30.96 32.00 -6.73
C GLU A 328 31.74 31.71 -5.44
N PHE A 329 31.21 32.13 -4.28
CA PHE A 329 31.85 31.90 -2.98
C PHE A 329 31.75 30.45 -2.48
N GLU A 330 30.80 29.66 -3.01
CA GLU A 330 30.62 28.25 -2.64
C GLU A 330 31.55 27.33 -3.44
N ARG A 331 32.24 27.87 -4.45
CA ARG A 331 33.18 27.13 -5.29
C ARG A 331 34.53 27.04 -4.60
N SER A 332 35.13 25.85 -4.67
CA SER A 332 36.48 25.62 -4.15
C SER A 332 37.56 26.14 -5.11
N VAL A 333 37.80 27.46 -5.08
CA VAL A 333 38.74 28.14 -5.98
C VAL A 333 40.15 27.52 -5.93
N THR A 334 40.59 27.08 -4.76
CA THR A 334 41.90 26.43 -4.58
C THR A 334 42.02 25.09 -5.33
N ALA A 335 40.94 24.32 -5.39
CA ALA A 335 40.91 23.06 -6.14
C ALA A 335 40.82 23.32 -7.65
N GLU A 336 40.08 24.36 -8.05
CA GLU A 336 39.96 24.76 -9.46
C GLU A 336 41.30 25.19 -10.05
N SER A 337 42.05 26.05 -9.35
CA SER A 337 43.39 26.47 -9.81
C SER A 337 44.33 25.28 -9.97
N LYS A 338 44.37 24.38 -8.98
CA LYS A 338 45.19 23.16 -9.06
C LYS A 338 44.77 22.23 -10.20
N PHE A 339 43.49 22.17 -10.51
CA PHE A 339 42.97 21.39 -11.64
C PHE A 339 43.38 22.01 -12.99
N ILE A 340 43.23 23.33 -13.14
CA ILE A 340 43.62 24.09 -14.34
C ILE A 340 45.13 23.94 -14.60
N ASP A 341 45.95 24.07 -13.56
CA ASP A 341 47.41 23.95 -13.65
C ASP A 341 47.88 22.51 -13.93
N GLY A 342 46.98 21.51 -13.82
CA GLY A 342 47.30 20.11 -14.07
C GLY A 342 47.91 19.36 -12.89
N TYR A 343 47.90 19.93 -11.68
CA TYR A 343 48.35 19.24 -10.47
C TYR A 343 47.34 18.18 -9.98
N LEU A 344 46.06 18.32 -10.31
CA LEU A 344 45.01 17.36 -9.94
C LEU A 344 44.45 16.70 -11.18
N SER A 345 44.30 15.38 -11.13
CA SER A 345 43.45 14.62 -12.06
C SER A 345 41.96 14.95 -11.88
N THR A 346 41.11 14.57 -12.84
CA THR A 346 39.64 14.76 -12.71
C THR A 346 39.10 14.02 -11.49
N ARG A 347 39.61 12.81 -11.23
CA ARG A 347 39.28 12.02 -10.03
C ARG A 347 39.66 12.75 -8.73
N GLU A 348 40.87 13.27 -8.64
CA GLU A 348 41.32 13.99 -7.44
C GLU A 348 40.60 15.32 -7.25
N PHE A 349 40.23 15.97 -8.36
CA PHE A 349 39.39 17.16 -8.31
C PHE A 349 37.98 16.83 -7.78
N VAL A 350 37.36 15.73 -8.24
CA VAL A 350 36.09 15.23 -7.69
C VAL A 350 36.21 14.90 -6.20
N ARG A 351 37.32 14.29 -5.77
CA ARG A 351 37.62 14.05 -4.35
C ARG A 351 37.71 15.36 -3.57
N ALA A 352 38.40 16.37 -4.09
CA ALA A 352 38.52 17.68 -3.46
C ALA A 352 37.15 18.39 -3.31
N ILE A 353 36.26 18.26 -4.30
CA ILE A 353 34.89 18.79 -4.22
C ILE A 353 34.09 18.05 -3.15
N GLY A 354 34.18 16.72 -3.09
CA GLY A 354 33.50 15.91 -2.06
C GLY A 354 33.97 16.19 -0.64
N LEU A 355 35.26 16.48 -0.45
CA LEU A 355 35.84 16.85 0.85
C LEU A 355 35.65 18.33 1.21
N SER A 356 35.03 19.13 0.33
CA SER A 356 34.78 20.54 0.61
C SER A 356 33.77 20.73 1.76
N ALA A 357 33.93 21.83 2.50
CA ALA A 357 32.99 22.18 3.56
C ALA A 357 31.55 22.38 3.04
N GLU A 358 31.40 22.87 1.80
CA GLU A 358 30.09 23.10 1.19
C GLU A 358 29.34 21.80 0.88
N TYR A 359 30.04 20.77 0.39
CA TYR A 359 29.41 19.45 0.17
C TYR A 359 28.96 18.86 1.52
N LYS A 360 29.82 18.90 2.54
CA LYS A 360 29.52 18.41 3.88
C LYS A 360 28.29 19.09 4.48
N LYS A 361 28.23 20.42 4.44
CA LYS A 361 27.09 21.19 4.95
C LYS A 361 25.79 20.86 4.23
N ARG A 362 25.83 20.65 2.92
CA ARG A 362 24.64 20.42 2.09
C ARG A 362 24.10 19.00 2.15
N PHE A 363 24.98 18.01 2.30
CA PHE A 363 24.58 16.61 2.18
C PHE A 363 24.75 15.79 3.46
N PHE A 364 25.73 16.09 4.29
CA PHE A 364 25.99 15.35 5.52
C PHE A 364 25.23 15.93 6.72
N GLU A 365 25.23 17.25 6.89
CA GLU A 365 24.60 17.89 8.06
C GLU A 365 23.06 17.97 7.98
N THR A 366 22.50 17.99 6.77
CA THR A 366 21.07 18.24 6.53
C THR A 366 20.25 16.97 6.29
N ASN A 367 20.88 15.88 5.86
CA ASN A 367 20.19 14.66 5.42
C ASN A 367 20.28 13.53 6.45
N ALA A 368 19.34 12.61 6.36
CA ALA A 368 19.44 11.35 7.11
C ALA A 368 20.64 10.50 6.61
N PRO A 369 21.29 9.69 7.46
CA PRO A 369 22.47 8.90 7.07
C PRO A 369 22.25 8.01 5.85
N TYR A 370 21.09 7.36 5.75
CA TYR A 370 20.74 6.54 4.58
C TYR A 370 20.56 7.37 3.30
N ARG A 371 20.00 8.59 3.40
CA ARG A 371 19.86 9.51 2.26
C ARG A 371 21.22 10.02 1.81
N PHE A 372 22.12 10.31 2.75
CA PHE A 372 23.49 10.72 2.46
C PHE A 372 24.23 9.66 1.63
N ILE A 373 24.18 8.39 2.06
CA ILE A 373 24.77 7.27 1.33
C ILE A 373 24.11 7.12 -0.06
N GLU A 374 22.77 7.15 -0.15
CA GLU A 374 22.05 7.11 -1.43
C GLU A 374 22.54 8.20 -2.41
N LEU A 375 22.77 9.41 -1.91
CA LEU A 375 23.26 10.55 -2.69
C LEU A 375 24.73 10.39 -3.08
N ASN A 376 25.60 9.87 -2.20
CA ASN A 376 27.00 9.61 -2.53
C ASN A 376 27.12 8.59 -3.69
N PHE A 377 26.33 7.52 -3.66
CA PHE A 377 26.23 6.57 -4.78
C PHE A 377 25.79 7.26 -6.09
N LYS A 378 24.88 8.24 -6.00
CA LYS A 378 24.43 9.02 -7.16
C LYS A 378 25.52 9.99 -7.65
N HIS A 379 26.16 10.74 -6.77
CA HIS A 379 27.10 11.80 -7.11
C HIS A 379 28.43 11.24 -7.64
N PHE A 380 29.03 10.28 -6.93
CA PHE A 380 30.35 9.75 -7.28
C PHE A 380 30.27 8.56 -8.25
N LEU A 381 29.34 7.65 -8.03
CA LEU A 381 29.22 6.44 -8.84
C LEU A 381 28.13 6.54 -9.92
N GLY A 382 27.30 7.58 -9.93
CA GLY A 382 26.25 7.72 -10.94
C GLY A 382 25.20 6.61 -10.91
N ARG A 383 25.03 5.88 -9.80
CA ARG A 383 24.07 4.77 -9.67
C ARG A 383 23.35 4.78 -8.33
N ALA A 384 22.36 3.92 -8.15
CA ALA A 384 21.76 3.64 -6.84
C ALA A 384 22.48 2.48 -6.13
N PRO A 385 22.38 2.36 -4.79
CA PRO A 385 22.85 1.18 -4.06
C PRO A 385 22.12 -0.10 -4.52
N LYS A 386 22.88 -1.18 -4.73
CA LYS A 386 22.38 -2.47 -5.24
C LYS A 386 21.73 -3.30 -4.14
N SER A 387 22.31 -3.31 -2.94
CA SER A 387 21.89 -4.18 -1.84
C SER A 387 22.03 -3.48 -0.49
N GLN A 388 21.42 -4.07 0.54
CA GLN A 388 21.59 -3.59 1.91
C GLN A 388 23.03 -3.77 2.41
N ALA A 389 23.80 -4.71 1.83
CA ALA A 389 25.19 -4.94 2.18
C ALA A 389 26.07 -3.71 1.85
N GLU A 390 25.95 -3.15 0.63
CA GLU A 390 26.68 -1.93 0.25
C GLU A 390 26.37 -0.77 1.21
N ILE A 391 25.09 -0.58 1.57
CA ILE A 391 24.70 0.46 2.53
C ILE A 391 25.32 0.20 3.90
N SER A 392 25.29 -1.05 4.37
CA SER A 392 25.86 -1.42 5.66
C SER A 392 27.38 -1.20 5.72
N GLU A 393 28.10 -1.46 4.63
CA GLU A 393 29.54 -1.22 4.53
C GLU A 393 29.85 0.27 4.64
N HIS A 394 29.17 1.13 3.88
CA HIS A 394 29.41 2.58 3.96
C HIS A 394 28.96 3.17 5.31
N THR A 395 27.89 2.66 5.94
CA THR A 395 27.55 3.08 7.32
C THR A 395 28.65 2.73 8.31
N ARG A 396 29.34 1.60 8.11
CA ARG A 396 30.44 1.17 8.96
C ARG A 396 31.68 2.03 8.73
N ILE A 397 32.03 2.28 7.48
CA ILE A 397 33.17 3.16 7.12
C ILE A 397 32.95 4.56 7.70
N LEU A 398 31.73 5.11 7.59
CA LEU A 398 31.40 6.40 8.17
C LEU A 398 31.54 6.42 9.70
N ALA A 399 31.12 5.34 10.37
CA ALA A 399 31.21 5.24 11.83
C ALA A 399 32.66 5.08 12.34
N GLU A 400 33.50 4.33 11.62
CA GLU A 400 34.87 4.01 12.04
C GLU A 400 35.89 5.06 11.54
N GLY A 401 35.81 5.45 10.27
CA GLY A 401 36.77 6.32 9.58
C GLY A 401 36.32 7.77 9.41
N GLY A 402 35.06 8.07 9.75
CA GLY A 402 34.50 9.41 9.61
C GLY A 402 34.17 9.81 8.17
N TYR A 403 33.87 11.09 7.99
CA TYR A 403 33.37 11.64 6.73
C TYR A 403 34.39 11.54 5.58
N ASP A 404 35.65 11.89 5.83
CA ASP A 404 36.67 11.92 4.79
C ASP A 404 36.95 10.51 4.24
N ALA A 405 37.00 9.51 5.14
CA ALA A 405 37.18 8.11 4.76
C ALA A 405 35.99 7.59 3.93
N GLU A 406 34.76 8.00 4.27
CA GLU A 406 33.59 7.61 3.49
C GLU A 406 33.66 8.16 2.05
N ILE A 407 33.99 9.43 1.87
CA ILE A 407 34.12 10.04 0.53
C ILE A 407 35.25 9.38 -0.28
N CYS A 408 36.41 9.15 0.33
CA CYS A 408 37.53 8.47 -0.33
C CYS A 408 37.15 7.04 -0.75
N SER A 409 36.36 6.31 0.05
CA SER A 409 35.93 4.95 -0.29
C SER A 409 35.17 4.85 -1.62
N TYR A 410 34.37 5.86 -1.98
CA TYR A 410 33.66 5.87 -3.27
C TYR A 410 34.57 6.20 -4.46
N VAL A 411 35.55 7.09 -4.27
CA VAL A 411 36.44 7.54 -5.34
C VAL A 411 37.57 6.53 -5.61
N ASP A 412 38.01 5.83 -4.57
CA ASP A 412 39.12 4.88 -4.62
C ASP A 412 38.68 3.44 -4.94
N CYS A 413 37.37 3.20 -5.08
CA CYS A 413 36.86 1.88 -5.40
C CYS A 413 37.20 1.46 -6.84
N GLU A 414 37.36 0.15 -7.03
CA GLU A 414 37.64 -0.48 -8.33
C GLU A 414 36.56 -0.13 -9.37
N GLU A 415 35.32 0.02 -8.93
CA GLU A 415 34.19 0.37 -9.80
C GLU A 415 34.35 1.77 -10.39
N TYR A 416 34.74 2.76 -9.57
CA TYR A 416 34.96 4.13 -10.04
C TYR A 416 36.09 4.15 -11.06
N GLN A 417 37.20 3.48 -10.76
CA GLN A 417 38.37 3.40 -11.64
C GLN A 417 38.04 2.69 -12.96
N GLY A 418 37.26 1.61 -12.90
CA GLY A 418 36.85 0.85 -14.08
C GLY A 418 35.88 1.60 -15.00
N THR A 419 35.02 2.48 -14.46
CA THR A 419 34.03 3.20 -15.27
C THR A 419 34.45 4.60 -15.70
N PHE A 420 35.14 5.35 -14.85
CA PHE A 420 35.49 6.75 -15.11
C PHE A 420 37.00 6.94 -15.33
N GLY A 421 37.83 6.07 -14.76
CA GLY A 421 39.29 6.25 -14.77
C GLY A 421 39.72 7.52 -14.02
N GLU A 422 40.80 8.15 -14.46
CA GLU A 422 41.36 9.33 -13.79
C GLU A 422 40.90 10.67 -14.40
N ASP A 423 40.51 10.67 -15.68
CA ASP A 423 40.28 11.87 -16.47
C ASP A 423 38.80 12.17 -16.76
N THR A 424 37.90 11.20 -16.56
CA THR A 424 36.48 11.35 -16.89
C THR A 424 35.67 11.87 -15.70
N VAL A 425 34.82 12.86 -15.94
CA VAL A 425 33.86 13.35 -14.93
C VAL A 425 32.77 12.29 -14.72
N PRO A 426 32.38 11.99 -13.46
CA PRO A 426 31.28 11.08 -13.20
C PRO A 426 29.99 11.53 -13.89
N PHE A 427 29.22 10.57 -14.38
CA PHE A 427 27.94 10.81 -15.06
C PHE A 427 26.90 9.78 -14.59
N ALA A 428 25.61 10.07 -14.79
CA ALA A 428 24.55 9.18 -14.36
C ALA A 428 24.49 7.95 -15.27
N ARG A 429 24.69 6.76 -14.69
CA ARG A 429 24.65 5.47 -15.37
C ARG A 429 23.23 4.92 -15.37
N ILE A 430 22.33 5.62 -16.07
CA ILE A 430 20.89 5.29 -16.12
C ILE A 430 20.63 4.09 -17.03
N LEU A 431 21.41 3.89 -18.11
CA LEU A 431 21.17 2.80 -19.05
C LEU A 431 21.42 1.44 -18.40
N SER A 432 20.65 0.43 -18.85
CA SER A 432 20.83 -0.95 -18.42
C SER A 432 22.15 -1.49 -18.97
N GLU A 433 23.14 -1.60 -18.11
CA GLU A 433 24.41 -2.29 -18.38
C GLU A 433 24.25 -3.81 -18.13
N ASP A 434 25.08 -4.61 -18.79
CA ASP A 434 25.14 -6.05 -18.58
C ASP A 434 25.40 -6.39 -17.10
N GLY A 435 24.57 -7.27 -16.53
CA GLY A 435 24.70 -7.72 -15.13
C GLY A 435 23.98 -6.85 -14.08
N ARG A 436 23.29 -5.76 -14.45
CA ARG A 436 22.47 -4.98 -13.50
C ARG A 436 21.04 -5.52 -13.37
N SER A 437 20.53 -5.54 -12.14
CA SER A 437 19.13 -5.94 -11.90
C SER A 437 18.16 -4.84 -12.36
N GLN A 438 16.99 -5.24 -12.88
CA GLN A 438 15.94 -4.30 -13.27
C GLN A 438 15.48 -3.41 -12.09
N VAL A 439 15.55 -3.94 -10.87
CA VAL A 439 15.24 -3.17 -9.66
C VAL A 439 16.25 -2.05 -9.42
N ALA A 440 17.54 -2.28 -9.70
CA ALA A 440 18.57 -1.25 -9.57
C ALA A 440 18.33 -0.08 -10.55
N PHE A 441 17.91 -0.36 -11.78
CA PHE A 441 17.48 0.66 -12.74
C PHE A 441 16.33 1.51 -12.18
N ASN A 442 15.29 0.87 -11.64
CA ASN A 442 14.14 1.59 -11.08
C ASN A 442 14.51 2.41 -9.82
N ARG A 443 15.44 1.92 -8.99
CA ARG A 443 15.99 2.67 -7.85
C ARG A 443 16.78 3.88 -8.30
N HIS A 444 17.56 3.74 -9.36
CA HIS A 444 18.30 4.85 -9.91
C HIS A 444 17.38 5.93 -10.48
N LEU A 445 16.32 5.55 -11.22
CA LEU A 445 15.29 6.50 -11.67
C LEU A 445 14.57 7.20 -10.52
N LYS A 446 14.43 6.53 -9.36
CA LYS A 446 13.84 7.17 -8.19
C LYS A 446 14.73 8.25 -7.58
N LEU A 447 16.05 8.09 -7.66
CA LEU A 447 17.04 9.07 -7.19
C LEU A 447 17.33 10.16 -8.24
N ALA A 448 17.35 9.79 -9.52
CA ALA A 448 17.57 10.69 -10.64
C ALA A 448 16.25 11.37 -11.00
N GLU A 449 15.90 12.41 -10.23
CA GLU A 449 14.81 13.33 -10.59
C GLU A 449 15.15 14.08 -11.89
N GLY A 450 14.16 14.74 -12.51
CA GLY A 450 14.30 15.34 -13.84
C GLY A 450 15.47 16.33 -13.98
N TYR A 451 15.84 16.69 -15.22
CA TYR A 451 17.04 17.52 -15.53
C TYR A 451 17.20 18.82 -14.72
N ALA A 452 16.09 19.43 -14.28
CA ALA A 452 16.08 20.66 -13.49
C ALA A 452 15.91 20.43 -11.97
N ALA A 453 15.89 19.18 -11.51
CA ALA A 453 15.80 18.85 -10.10
C ALA A 453 17.13 19.07 -9.40
N SER A 454 17.05 19.34 -8.09
CA SER A 454 18.18 19.52 -7.19
C SER A 454 18.10 18.48 -6.08
N ASP A 455 19.22 17.85 -5.75
CA ASP A 455 19.25 16.76 -4.76
C ASP A 455 19.04 17.20 -3.31
N THR A 456 19.17 18.50 -3.05
CA THR A 456 18.94 19.15 -1.75
C THR A 456 17.47 19.24 -1.33
N VAL A 457 16.54 18.86 -2.21
CA VAL A 457 15.09 19.03 -1.98
C VAL A 457 14.54 18.00 -0.98
N LEU A 458 15.09 16.79 -0.95
CA LEU A 458 14.63 15.68 -0.11
C LEU A 458 15.71 15.27 0.89
N THR A 459 15.36 15.35 2.18
CA THR A 459 16.28 15.00 3.29
C THR A 459 16.12 13.58 3.80
N SER A 460 15.00 12.92 3.49
CA SER A 460 14.71 11.54 3.89
C SER A 460 15.08 10.54 2.79
N SER A 461 15.39 9.31 3.21
CA SER A 461 15.79 8.23 2.30
C SER A 461 14.65 7.86 1.36
N SER A 462 14.98 7.65 0.09
CA SER A 462 14.00 7.29 -0.94
C SER A 462 13.96 5.79 -1.25
N LEU A 463 15.02 5.05 -0.89
CA LEU A 463 15.21 3.66 -1.28
C LEU A 463 15.22 2.66 -0.12
N VAL A 464 15.22 3.09 1.15
CA VAL A 464 15.32 2.18 2.32
C VAL A 464 14.36 0.99 2.24
N THR A 465 13.09 1.22 1.92
CA THR A 465 12.09 0.14 1.78
C THR A 465 12.39 -0.77 0.59
N SER A 466 12.81 -0.20 -0.53
CA SER A 466 13.14 -0.94 -1.75
C SER A 466 14.39 -1.80 -1.58
N VAL A 467 15.42 -1.28 -0.91
CA VAL A 467 16.68 -2.00 -0.65
C VAL A 467 16.45 -3.13 0.35
N ALA A 468 15.69 -2.88 1.41
CA ALA A 468 15.37 -3.90 2.43
C ALA A 468 14.50 -5.04 1.90
N THR A 469 13.52 -4.73 1.04
CA THR A 469 12.54 -5.74 0.55
C THR A 469 12.91 -6.35 -0.80
N GLY A 470 13.91 -5.81 -1.50
CA GLY A 470 14.21 -6.17 -2.88
C GLY A 470 13.13 -5.74 -3.90
N MET A 471 12.08 -5.04 -3.46
CA MET A 471 10.98 -4.62 -4.33
C MET A 471 11.28 -3.29 -5.03
N VAL A 472 10.56 -3.02 -6.12
CA VAL A 472 10.66 -1.77 -6.88
C VAL A 472 10.20 -0.59 -6.01
N PRO A 473 10.94 0.54 -5.96
CA PRO A 473 10.58 1.69 -5.12
C PRO A 473 9.32 2.40 -5.63
N GLY A 474 8.52 2.92 -4.70
CA GLY A 474 7.30 3.67 -5.03
C GLY A 474 7.58 4.98 -5.79
N GLY A 475 6.81 5.23 -6.85
CA GLY A 475 6.91 6.46 -7.66
C GLY A 475 8.15 6.51 -8.57
N TRP A 476 8.80 5.39 -8.86
CA TRP A 476 9.90 5.31 -9.83
C TRP A 476 9.48 5.74 -11.25
N SER A 477 8.21 5.52 -11.61
CA SER A 477 7.60 5.94 -12.88
C SER A 477 7.12 7.40 -12.87
N SER A 478 7.21 8.08 -11.72
CA SER A 478 6.82 9.47 -11.54
C SER A 478 8.03 10.27 -11.06
N THR A 479 8.88 10.62 -12.01
CA THR A 479 10.21 11.21 -11.74
C THR A 479 10.19 12.70 -11.43
N THR A 480 9.01 13.28 -11.20
CA THR A 480 8.84 14.67 -10.79
C THR A 480 8.05 14.75 -9.49
N THR A 481 8.77 14.76 -8.38
CA THR A 481 8.32 15.32 -7.09
C THR A 481 8.29 16.84 -7.24
N ARG A 482 7.23 17.37 -7.88
CA ARG A 482 7.05 18.82 -7.97
C ARG A 482 6.69 19.38 -6.59
N ILE A 483 7.68 19.63 -5.73
CA ILE A 483 7.46 20.36 -4.47
C ILE A 483 6.97 21.80 -4.78
N ASN A 484 7.40 22.38 -5.89
CA ASN A 484 6.95 23.71 -6.34
C ASN A 484 5.56 23.72 -7.02
N ARG A 485 4.88 22.57 -7.08
CA ARG A 485 3.41 22.59 -6.97
C ARG A 485 3.04 22.40 -5.50
N THR A 486 3.45 23.34 -4.65
CA THR A 486 2.39 24.13 -4.04
C THR A 486 1.59 24.72 -5.20
N GLY A 487 0.68 23.91 -5.77
CA GLY A 487 -0.59 24.49 -6.17
C GLY A 487 -0.99 25.41 -5.04
N VAL A 488 -1.53 26.55 -5.40
CA VAL A 488 -1.82 27.67 -4.51
C VAL A 488 -2.98 27.26 -3.58
N GLN A 489 -2.92 26.08 -2.97
CA GLN A 489 -3.80 25.51 -1.98
C GLN A 489 -3.62 26.35 -0.73
N SER A 490 -4.36 27.46 -0.69
CA SER A 490 -4.84 28.06 0.55
C SER A 490 -5.73 27.08 1.30
N GLY A 491 -5.17 25.94 1.70
CA GLY A 491 -5.79 25.00 2.63
C GLY A 491 -5.53 25.40 4.08
N ALA A 492 -5.35 26.69 4.38
CA ALA A 492 -5.35 27.15 5.75
C ALA A 492 -6.81 27.29 6.20
N PRO A 493 -7.22 26.66 7.32
CA PRO A 493 -8.61 26.74 7.82
C PRO A 493 -8.97 28.17 8.24
N ASP A 494 -7.95 28.97 8.59
CA ASP A 494 -8.10 30.37 9.00
C ASP A 494 -8.19 31.29 7.77
N PRO A 495 -9.29 32.05 7.59
CA PRO A 495 -9.53 32.90 6.43
C PRO A 495 -8.45 33.97 6.22
N THR A 496 -7.75 34.39 7.27
CA THR A 496 -6.65 35.35 7.15
C THR A 496 -5.43 34.79 6.43
N LYS A 497 -5.20 33.47 6.51
CA LYS A 497 -4.06 32.80 5.88
C LYS A 497 -4.34 32.38 4.42
N LYS A 498 -5.58 32.52 3.96
CA LYS A 498 -5.99 32.21 2.59
C LYS A 498 -5.52 33.28 1.60
N ARG A 499 -5.54 32.99 0.31
CA ARG A 499 -5.25 33.93 -0.78
C ARG A 499 -6.46 34.08 -1.67
N PHE A 500 -6.75 35.33 -2.04
CA PHE A 500 -7.89 35.69 -2.86
C PHE A 500 -7.43 36.39 -4.14
N ARG A 501 -8.06 36.02 -5.25
CA ARG A 501 -7.97 36.73 -6.52
C ARG A 501 -9.11 37.72 -6.60
N ILE A 502 -8.76 39.01 -6.64
CA ILE A 502 -9.71 40.11 -6.83
C ILE A 502 -9.63 40.55 -8.29
N VAL A 503 -10.70 40.33 -9.04
CA VAL A 503 -10.84 40.82 -10.41
C VAL A 503 -11.49 42.20 -10.33
N VAL A 504 -10.87 43.21 -10.93
CA VAL A 504 -11.34 44.60 -10.93
C VAL A 504 -11.65 45.02 -12.36
N SER A 505 -12.80 45.66 -12.56
CA SER A 505 -13.16 46.28 -13.84
C SER A 505 -12.15 47.36 -14.20
N ALA A 506 -12.10 47.76 -15.48
CA ALA A 506 -11.26 48.87 -15.90
C ALA A 506 -11.44 50.10 -14.98
N GLN A 507 -10.33 50.60 -14.43
CA GLN A 507 -10.30 51.73 -13.51
C GLN A 507 -10.35 53.02 -14.34
N ALA A 508 -11.28 53.92 -14.02
CA ALA A 508 -11.31 55.23 -14.65
C ALA A 508 -10.48 56.22 -13.82
N ALA A 509 -9.20 56.39 -14.18
CA ALA A 509 -8.56 57.72 -14.30
C ALA A 509 -7.03 57.67 -14.56
N ARG A 510 -6.63 58.50 -15.55
CA ARG A 510 -5.32 59.11 -15.83
C ARG A 510 -4.27 58.43 -16.72
N THR A 511 -4.50 57.27 -17.33
CA THR A 511 -3.65 56.80 -18.47
C THR A 511 -4.44 55.91 -19.43
N ARG A 512 -4.16 56.01 -20.75
CA ARG A 512 -4.62 55.07 -21.77
C ARG A 512 -4.04 53.68 -21.50
N GLN A 513 -4.68 52.89 -20.65
CA GLN A 513 -4.48 51.44 -20.63
C GLN A 513 -5.58 50.78 -21.46
N ARG A 514 -5.18 49.99 -22.46
CA ARG A 514 -6.07 49.31 -23.43
C ARG A 514 -6.48 47.90 -23.00
N THR A 515 -6.11 47.44 -21.81
CA THR A 515 -6.44 46.10 -21.32
C THR A 515 -7.54 46.18 -20.28
N ALA A 516 -8.72 45.65 -20.60
CA ALA A 516 -9.85 45.59 -19.68
C ALA A 516 -9.64 44.44 -18.67
N GLY A 517 -9.58 44.79 -17.39
CA GLY A 517 -9.54 43.84 -16.27
C GLY A 517 -8.15 43.70 -15.63
N SER A 518 -7.97 44.23 -14.42
CA SER A 518 -6.79 43.98 -13.60
C SER A 518 -7.12 42.92 -12.55
N THR A 519 -6.19 41.99 -12.29
CA THR A 519 -6.36 40.97 -11.25
C THR A 519 -5.30 41.13 -10.18
N TYR A 520 -5.72 41.11 -8.92
CA TYR A 520 -4.84 41.21 -7.75
C TYR A 520 -4.89 39.91 -6.96
N LEU A 521 -3.73 39.37 -6.59
CA LEU A 521 -3.60 38.20 -5.71
C LEU A 521 -3.17 38.68 -4.32
N VAL A 522 -4.04 38.53 -3.33
CA VAL A 522 -3.88 39.13 -2.00
C VAL A 522 -4.04 38.07 -0.92
N SER A 523 -3.30 38.18 0.19
CA SER A 523 -3.55 37.36 1.38
C SER A 523 -4.81 37.82 2.12
N GLY A 524 -5.50 36.93 2.84
CA GLY A 524 -6.68 37.23 3.62
C GLY A 524 -6.43 38.32 4.68
N LYS A 525 -5.22 38.38 5.25
CA LYS A 525 -4.79 39.45 6.17
C LYS A 525 -4.82 40.83 5.52
N ASP A 526 -4.45 40.92 4.25
CA ASP A 526 -4.28 42.17 3.50
C ASP A 526 -5.48 42.49 2.59
N MET A 527 -6.56 41.73 2.72
CA MET A 527 -7.71 41.81 1.81
C MET A 527 -8.42 43.16 1.95
N SER A 528 -8.60 43.64 3.19
CA SER A 528 -9.25 44.93 3.47
C SER A 528 -8.42 46.13 3.00
N SER A 529 -7.09 46.08 3.12
CA SER A 529 -6.19 47.15 2.67
C SER A 529 -6.18 47.23 1.14
N GLN A 530 -6.13 46.08 0.45
CA GLN A 530 -6.18 46.06 -1.01
C GLN A 530 -7.53 46.51 -1.56
N MET A 531 -8.65 46.14 -0.93
CA MET A 531 -9.98 46.62 -1.35
C MET A 531 -10.09 48.15 -1.21
N LYS A 532 -9.62 48.72 -0.10
CA LYS A 532 -9.57 50.17 0.09
C LYS A 532 -8.73 50.86 -0.98
N TYR A 533 -7.58 50.29 -1.31
CA TYR A 533 -6.71 50.78 -2.38
C TYR A 533 -7.37 50.74 -3.76
N ILE A 534 -8.09 49.65 -4.08
CA ILE A 534 -8.82 49.51 -5.35
C ILE A 534 -9.94 50.55 -5.46
N HIS A 535 -10.70 50.76 -4.39
CA HIS A 535 -11.79 51.74 -4.35
C HIS A 535 -11.28 53.19 -4.38
N ALA A 536 -10.17 53.49 -3.70
CA ALA A 536 -9.54 54.82 -3.74
C ALA A 536 -9.09 55.21 -5.17
N ARG A 537 -8.79 54.23 -6.01
CA ARG A 537 -8.45 54.40 -7.43
C ARG A 537 -9.66 54.35 -8.38
N GLY A 538 -10.87 54.36 -7.85
CA GLY A 538 -12.10 54.30 -8.65
C GLY A 538 -12.35 52.96 -9.35
N GLY A 539 -11.68 51.88 -8.92
CA GLY A 539 -11.93 50.54 -9.44
C GLY A 539 -13.19 49.90 -8.85
N LYS A 540 -13.98 49.22 -9.68
CA LYS A 540 -15.09 48.38 -9.22
C LYS A 540 -14.65 46.92 -9.20
N ILE A 541 -14.80 46.27 -8.06
CA ILE A 541 -14.48 44.84 -7.89
C ILE A 541 -15.57 44.03 -8.58
N VAL A 542 -15.19 43.15 -9.51
CA VAL A 542 -16.07 42.28 -10.29
C VAL A 542 -16.28 40.95 -9.60
N SER A 543 -15.20 40.34 -9.08
CA SER A 543 -15.29 39.10 -8.32
C SER A 543 -14.10 38.94 -7.37
N ILE A 544 -14.35 38.26 -6.25
CA ILE A 544 -13.32 37.82 -5.32
C ILE A 544 -13.45 36.30 -5.25
N THR A 545 -12.42 35.60 -5.71
CA THR A 545 -12.39 34.13 -5.73
C THR A 545 -11.22 33.65 -4.88
N GLU A 546 -11.47 32.68 -4.01
CA GLU A 546 -10.39 31.99 -3.28
C GLU A 546 -9.51 31.26 -4.29
N VAL A 547 -8.19 31.48 -4.21
CA VAL A 547 -7.23 30.77 -5.05
C VAL A 547 -6.80 29.53 -4.29
N MET A 548 -7.14 28.37 -4.88
CA MET A 548 -6.86 27.02 -4.40
C MET A 548 -5.60 26.40 -4.99
#